data_AF-A0A2G5B1S6-F1
#
_entry.id   AF-A0A2G5B1S6-F1
#
_cell.length_a   1.000
_cell.length_b   1.000
_cell.length_c   1.000
_cell.angle_alpha   90.00
_cell.angle_beta   90.00
_cell.angle_gamma   90.00
#
_symmetry.space_group_name_H-M   'P 1'
#
loop_
_entity.id
_entity.type
_entity.pdbx_description
1 polymer ?
#
loop_
_entity_poly.entity_id
_entity_poly.type
_entity_poly.pdbx_seq_one_letter_code
_entity_poly.pdbx_strand_id
1 'polypeptide(L)'
;MAVVRMLAGAVLMNLKGSAMEQIEKQNAGSPEGALAEEVQIWDDATREILRIIGAITSFDAQAAAARAAALVRDGMEKEVELDRLRAQMDYVQMALELAANIFTDEGASDDTTADARDVATVEQENLSHDENLNHKGMDDDSDSGGESDGSDGFDHDDMEDVLEREKTSNQGTDNAVQQSVLGMFIKSIVPALLRLAEPTRMSLLPAAITECAAEADNAAAVLAKTAVEGFAALHERALGCFNNFLLVMEEALKPWFHQHKHRVETWWRFLISVAEHMLGADTATGERSDADRRLRWTVLEPAVGCMWTLARCVDGAVPASMENIEGLIRLCECAPSADIRVKTAGVLGNIARRQPGFVDENRRAGVYLLEQVVARPLGTLEQSDGGSADDIDPEPILEALDLLFDIYGDMGYDYDEPVFVRAGLLSQLRQLYQPMRRLCKSVDRRKKRRLRDRCDLATLNLRAFIDYKASER
;
A
#
# COMPACT_ATOMS: atom_id res chain seq x y z
N MET A 1 24.84 -7.10 -8.96
CA MET A 1 23.47 -6.60 -8.69
C MET A 1 23.23 -6.40 -7.20
N ALA A 2 23.30 -7.43 -6.34
CA ALA A 2 23.15 -7.26 -4.88
C ALA A 2 24.14 -6.27 -4.26
N VAL A 3 25.44 -6.37 -4.61
CA VAL A 3 26.47 -5.41 -4.18
C VAL A 3 26.18 -3.99 -4.67
N VAL A 4 25.79 -3.80 -5.94
CA VAL A 4 25.43 -2.48 -6.49
C VAL A 4 24.19 -1.89 -5.81
N ARG A 5 23.20 -2.72 -5.42
CA ARG A 5 22.02 -2.29 -4.64
C ARG A 5 22.39 -1.91 -3.21
N MET A 6 23.26 -2.68 -2.56
CA MET A 6 23.77 -2.39 -1.21
C MET A 6 24.64 -1.13 -1.21
N LEU A 7 25.47 -0.94 -2.24
CA LEU A 7 26.26 0.27 -2.48
C LEU A 7 25.35 1.46 -2.82
N ALA A 8 24.31 1.31 -3.64
CA ALA A 8 23.35 2.37 -3.92
C ALA A 8 22.57 2.75 -2.65
N GLY A 9 22.08 1.77 -1.90
CA GLY A 9 21.46 1.97 -0.58
C GLY A 9 22.41 2.63 0.40
N ALA A 10 23.70 2.28 0.40
CA ALA A 10 24.71 2.90 1.25
C ALA A 10 25.14 4.31 0.80
N VAL A 11 25.24 4.57 -0.50
CA VAL A 11 25.41 5.93 -1.05
C VAL A 11 24.19 6.77 -0.66
N LEU A 12 22.98 6.21 -0.77
CA LEU A 12 21.72 6.91 -0.47
C LEU A 12 21.48 7.09 1.06
N MET A 13 21.96 6.19 1.89
CA MET A 13 21.83 6.27 3.35
C MET A 13 22.97 7.09 4.01
N ASN A 14 23.75 7.83 3.22
CA ASN A 14 24.87 8.62 3.73
C ASN A 14 25.98 7.75 4.38
N LEU A 15 26.01 6.45 4.07
CA LEU A 15 27.02 5.53 4.55
C LEU A 15 28.32 5.66 3.76
N LYS A 16 28.45 6.52 2.74
CA LYS A 16 29.76 6.71 2.08
C LYS A 16 30.84 7.06 3.09
N GLY A 17 30.55 7.93 4.07
CA GLY A 17 31.51 8.25 5.15
C GLY A 17 31.83 7.05 6.03
N SER A 18 30.80 6.38 6.55
CA SER A 18 30.93 5.23 7.46
C SER A 18 31.54 3.99 6.77
N ALA A 19 31.16 3.72 5.53
CA ALA A 19 31.67 2.63 4.71
C ALA A 19 33.09 2.90 4.25
N MET A 20 33.44 4.13 3.85
CA MET A 20 34.85 4.49 3.56
C MET A 20 35.70 4.37 4.83
N GLU A 21 35.20 4.81 5.98
CA GLU A 21 35.90 4.65 7.26
C GLU A 21 36.03 3.17 7.68
N GLN A 22 35.02 2.33 7.41
CA GLN A 22 35.09 0.89 7.64
C GLN A 22 36.02 0.18 6.66
N ILE A 23 36.01 0.56 5.38
CA ILE A 23 36.92 0.07 4.35
C ILE A 23 38.36 0.45 4.68
N GLU A 24 38.61 1.71 5.09
CA GLU A 24 39.91 2.17 5.57
C GLU A 24 40.35 1.40 6.82
N LYS A 25 39.44 1.13 7.76
CA LYS A 25 39.72 0.32 8.97
C LYS A 25 39.99 -1.15 8.66
N GLN A 26 39.25 -1.76 7.73
CA GLN A 26 39.43 -3.16 7.33
C GLN A 26 40.67 -3.36 6.45
N ASN A 27 41.02 -2.35 5.63
CA ASN A 27 42.17 -2.38 4.73
C ASN A 27 43.43 -1.74 5.33
N ALA A 28 43.45 -1.43 6.63
CA ALA A 28 44.64 -1.00 7.36
C ALA A 28 45.67 -2.16 7.43
N GLY A 29 46.33 -2.44 6.30
CA GLY A 29 47.24 -3.56 6.11
C GLY A 29 47.14 -4.24 4.74
N SER A 30 46.13 -3.89 3.92
CA SER A 30 45.98 -4.39 2.55
C SER A 30 46.92 -3.63 1.59
N PRO A 31 47.34 -4.22 0.45
CA PRO A 31 48.14 -3.53 -0.54
C PRO A 31 47.39 -2.29 -1.08
N GLU A 32 48.08 -1.16 -1.29
CA GLU A 32 47.49 0.11 -1.76
C GLU A 32 46.55 -0.02 -2.98
N GLY A 33 46.71 -1.07 -3.80
CA GLY A 33 45.87 -1.32 -4.98
C GLY A 33 44.42 -1.76 -4.68
N ALA A 34 44.17 -2.48 -3.57
CA ALA A 34 42.82 -3.02 -3.28
C ALA A 34 41.83 -1.91 -2.89
N LEU A 35 42.29 -0.93 -2.09
CA LEU A 35 41.50 0.22 -1.71
C LEU A 35 41.11 1.07 -2.94
N ALA A 36 42.04 1.26 -3.89
CA ALA A 36 41.78 2.03 -5.10
C ALA A 36 40.71 1.39 -5.99
N GLU A 37 40.69 0.06 -6.09
CA GLU A 37 39.67 -0.67 -6.85
C GLU A 37 38.28 -0.54 -6.22
N GLU A 38 38.17 -0.67 -4.89
CA GLU A 38 36.90 -0.47 -4.18
C GLU A 38 36.36 0.95 -4.33
N VAL A 39 37.21 1.97 -4.15
CA VAL A 39 36.84 3.38 -4.33
C VAL A 39 36.35 3.65 -5.75
N GLN A 40 37.01 3.07 -6.76
CA GLN A 40 36.62 3.21 -8.16
C GLN A 40 35.21 2.63 -8.43
N ILE A 41 34.89 1.47 -7.83
CA ILE A 41 33.56 0.86 -7.94
C ILE A 41 32.48 1.79 -7.37
N TRP A 42 32.75 2.47 -6.25
CA TRP A 42 31.82 3.43 -5.65
C TRP A 42 31.61 4.67 -6.51
N ASP A 43 32.68 5.22 -7.09
CA ASP A 43 32.59 6.39 -7.94
C ASP A 43 31.86 6.09 -9.25
N ASP A 44 32.07 4.89 -9.82
CA ASP A 44 31.33 4.43 -10.99
C ASP A 44 29.85 4.18 -10.66
N ALA A 45 29.54 3.55 -9.52
CA ALA A 45 28.16 3.38 -9.06
C ALA A 45 27.47 4.73 -8.81
N THR A 46 28.15 5.68 -8.17
CA THR A 46 27.64 7.04 -7.94
C THR A 46 27.34 7.74 -9.26
N ARG A 47 28.23 7.60 -10.25
CA ARG A 47 28.04 8.18 -11.58
C ARG A 47 26.82 7.60 -12.30
N GLU A 48 26.60 6.29 -12.22
CA GLU A 48 25.42 5.66 -12.82
C GLU A 48 24.13 6.06 -12.09
N ILE A 49 24.15 6.16 -10.76
CA ILE A 49 23.01 6.68 -9.98
C ILE A 49 22.68 8.11 -10.38
N LEU A 50 23.69 8.99 -10.52
CA LEU A 50 23.48 10.36 -10.97
C LEU A 50 22.91 10.43 -12.40
N ARG A 51 23.30 9.51 -13.29
CA ARG A 51 22.71 9.40 -14.63
C ARG A 51 21.25 8.96 -14.57
N ILE A 52 20.91 7.98 -13.74
CA ILE A 52 19.53 7.52 -13.50
C ILE A 52 18.68 8.67 -12.97
N ILE A 53 19.16 9.39 -11.96
CA ILE A 53 18.48 10.57 -11.40
C ILE A 53 18.34 11.64 -12.49
N GLY A 54 19.38 11.89 -13.27
CA GLY A 54 19.34 12.83 -14.40
C GLY A 54 18.28 12.46 -15.43
N ALA A 55 18.14 11.18 -15.77
CA ALA A 55 17.12 10.69 -16.69
C ALA A 55 15.70 10.95 -16.19
N ILE A 56 15.44 10.56 -14.93
CA ILE A 56 14.12 10.74 -14.28
C ILE A 56 13.77 12.23 -14.14
N THR A 57 14.74 13.05 -13.74
CA THR A 57 14.50 14.48 -13.43
C THR A 57 14.44 15.36 -14.69
N SER A 58 15.05 14.96 -15.80
CA SER A 58 15.08 15.76 -17.03
C SER A 58 13.97 15.41 -18.02
N PHE A 59 13.39 14.20 -17.95
CA PHE A 59 12.35 13.79 -18.88
C PHE A 59 11.01 14.50 -18.60
N ASP A 60 10.42 15.06 -19.66
CA ASP A 60 9.11 15.72 -19.63
C ASP A 60 8.10 14.87 -20.41
N ALA A 61 7.30 14.09 -19.67
CA ALA A 61 6.31 13.17 -20.24
C ALA A 61 5.21 13.91 -21.02
N GLN A 62 4.83 15.11 -20.61
CA GLN A 62 3.77 15.88 -21.27
C GLN A 62 4.26 16.43 -22.61
N ALA A 63 5.47 17.01 -22.65
CA ALA A 63 6.08 17.46 -23.90
C ALA A 63 6.37 16.29 -24.85
N ALA A 64 6.84 15.16 -24.31
CA ALA A 64 7.04 13.92 -25.06
C ALA A 64 5.73 13.41 -25.68
N ALA A 65 4.63 13.38 -24.92
CA ALA A 65 3.33 12.94 -25.40
C ALA A 65 2.75 13.88 -26.47
N ALA A 66 2.89 15.19 -26.28
CA ALA A 66 2.48 16.18 -27.28
C ALA A 66 3.26 16.01 -28.59
N ARG A 67 4.57 15.75 -28.49
CA ARG A 67 5.43 15.46 -29.64
C ARG A 67 5.01 14.15 -30.31
N ALA A 68 4.87 13.05 -29.58
CA ALA A 68 4.42 11.76 -30.11
C ALA A 68 3.09 11.90 -30.86
N ALA A 69 2.12 12.58 -30.27
CA ALA A 69 0.83 12.83 -30.91
C ALA A 69 0.96 13.64 -32.22
N ALA A 70 1.90 14.58 -32.31
CA ALA A 70 2.20 15.29 -33.55
C ALA A 70 2.85 14.37 -34.60
N LEU A 71 3.85 13.56 -34.20
CA LEU A 71 4.52 12.62 -35.09
C LEU A 71 3.54 11.59 -35.68
N VAL A 72 2.60 11.08 -34.86
CA VAL A 72 1.55 10.15 -35.30
C VAL A 72 0.65 10.79 -36.37
N ARG A 73 0.31 12.07 -36.24
CA ARG A 73 -0.50 12.79 -37.24
C ARG A 73 0.24 13.04 -38.56
N ASP A 74 1.54 13.23 -38.50
CA ASP A 74 2.37 13.56 -39.67
C ASP A 74 2.75 12.33 -40.50
N GLY A 75 2.47 11.10 -40.02
CA GLY A 75 2.64 9.86 -40.77
C GLY A 75 4.06 9.28 -40.77
N MET A 76 4.31 8.32 -41.68
CA MET A 76 5.51 7.46 -41.67
C MET A 76 6.85 8.19 -41.86
N GLU A 77 6.87 9.41 -42.42
CA GLU A 77 8.12 10.16 -42.64
C GLU A 77 8.86 10.50 -41.34
N LYS A 78 8.23 10.32 -40.17
CA LYS A 78 8.80 10.59 -38.85
C LYS A 78 8.97 9.37 -37.94
N GLU A 79 8.93 8.16 -38.50
CA GLU A 79 9.13 6.90 -37.75
C GLU A 79 10.42 6.93 -36.92
N VAL A 80 11.54 7.39 -37.52
CA VAL A 80 12.84 7.53 -36.84
C VAL A 80 12.79 8.44 -35.62
N GLU A 81 11.98 9.50 -35.63
CA GLU A 81 11.84 10.38 -34.47
C GLU A 81 11.04 9.73 -33.35
N LEU A 82 10.02 8.95 -33.71
CA LEU A 82 9.21 8.22 -32.74
C LEU A 82 10.01 7.09 -32.08
N ASP A 83 10.85 6.39 -32.85
CA ASP A 83 11.78 5.39 -32.31
C ASP A 83 12.79 6.01 -31.34
N ARG A 84 13.30 7.20 -31.64
CA ARG A 84 14.17 7.93 -30.70
C ARG A 84 13.44 8.30 -29.41
N LEU A 85 12.19 8.75 -29.52
CA LEU A 85 11.38 9.08 -28.35
C LEU A 85 11.10 7.83 -27.50
N ARG A 86 10.80 6.71 -28.16
CA ARG A 86 10.63 5.41 -27.52
C ARG A 86 11.89 4.99 -26.78
N ALA A 87 13.06 5.05 -27.42
CA ALA A 87 14.32 4.72 -26.77
C ALA A 87 14.61 5.59 -25.53
N GLN A 88 14.21 6.87 -25.56
CA GLN A 88 14.30 7.76 -24.40
C GLN A 88 13.34 7.31 -23.28
N MET A 89 12.11 6.95 -23.61
CA MET A 89 11.14 6.44 -22.64
C MET A 89 11.59 5.11 -22.03
N ASP A 90 12.07 4.17 -22.84
CA ASP A 90 12.58 2.87 -22.39
C ASP A 90 13.76 3.07 -21.42
N TYR A 91 14.65 4.02 -21.70
CA TYR A 91 15.75 4.38 -20.80
C TYR A 91 15.25 4.95 -19.46
N VAL A 92 14.23 5.83 -19.48
CA VAL A 92 13.64 6.38 -18.25
C VAL A 92 12.89 5.31 -17.47
N GLN A 93 12.17 4.39 -18.15
CA GLN A 93 11.51 3.26 -17.50
C GLN A 93 12.52 2.36 -16.81
N MET A 94 13.63 2.01 -17.47
CA MET A 94 14.72 1.25 -16.85
C MET A 94 15.33 1.99 -15.66
N ALA A 95 15.50 3.32 -15.76
CA ALA A 95 15.97 4.15 -14.65
C ALA A 95 14.99 4.10 -13.45
N LEU A 96 13.68 4.16 -13.71
CA LEU A 96 12.64 4.03 -12.69
C LEU A 96 12.60 2.63 -12.05
N GLU A 97 12.77 1.57 -12.84
CA GLU A 97 12.87 0.20 -12.32
C GLU A 97 14.09 0.03 -11.40
N LEU A 98 15.25 0.56 -11.82
CA LEU A 98 16.46 0.56 -10.99
C LEU A 98 16.24 1.36 -9.71
N ALA A 99 15.60 2.53 -9.78
CA ALA A 99 15.25 3.33 -8.61
C ALA A 99 14.24 2.61 -7.70
N ALA A 100 13.23 1.95 -8.24
CA ALA A 100 12.24 1.19 -7.47
C ALA A 100 12.89 0.01 -6.73
N ASN A 101 13.84 -0.67 -7.38
CA ASN A 101 14.59 -1.80 -6.82
C ASN A 101 15.54 -1.40 -5.68
N ILE A 102 15.87 -0.12 -5.54
CA ILE A 102 16.62 0.39 -4.38
C ILE A 102 15.74 0.33 -3.12
N PHE A 103 14.42 0.44 -3.28
CA PHE A 103 13.44 0.45 -2.19
C PHE A 103 12.74 -0.90 -2.00
N THR A 104 13.18 -1.96 -2.67
CA THR A 104 12.67 -3.31 -2.43
C THR A 104 13.66 -4.04 -1.54
N ASP A 105 13.27 -4.32 -0.29
CA ASP A 105 14.06 -5.09 0.67
C ASP A 105 14.05 -6.59 0.29
N GLU A 106 14.77 -6.94 -0.77
CA GLU A 106 15.09 -8.35 -1.09
C GLU A 106 16.33 -8.84 -0.31
N GLY A 107 16.84 -8.04 0.64
CA GLY A 107 17.95 -8.38 1.52
C GLY A 107 17.51 -9.09 2.80
N ALA A 108 16.25 -8.92 3.21
CA ALA A 108 15.58 -9.82 4.13
C ALA A 108 15.38 -11.17 3.42
N SER A 109 16.40 -12.04 3.52
CA SER A 109 16.27 -13.46 3.20
C SER A 109 14.93 -13.97 3.74
N ASP A 110 14.13 -14.60 2.89
CA ASP A 110 12.88 -15.32 3.21
C ASP A 110 13.11 -16.51 4.19
N ASP A 111 14.26 -16.52 4.89
CA ASP A 111 14.79 -17.58 5.76
C ASP A 111 14.75 -17.22 7.27
N THR A 112 14.33 -16.02 7.67
CA THR A 112 14.19 -15.64 9.12
C THR A 112 12.75 -15.51 9.59
N THR A 113 11.88 -16.46 9.22
CA THR A 113 10.68 -16.78 10.01
C THR A 113 10.66 -18.22 10.54
N ALA A 114 11.81 -18.91 10.49
CA ALA A 114 12.09 -19.98 11.44
C ALA A 114 12.54 -19.34 12.77
N ASP A 115 12.02 -19.85 13.90
CA ASP A 115 12.35 -19.47 15.29
C ASP A 115 11.62 -18.29 15.95
N ALA A 116 10.31 -18.18 15.72
CA ALA A 116 9.37 -17.73 16.77
C ALA A 116 8.51 -18.90 17.30
N ARG A 117 9.12 -20.09 17.41
CA ARG A 117 8.53 -21.28 18.03
C ARG A 117 9.47 -21.82 19.10
N ASP A 118 9.51 -21.17 20.26
CA ASP A 118 10.01 -21.81 21.47
C ASP A 118 9.52 -21.13 22.76
N VAL A 119 8.21 -20.86 22.86
CA VAL A 119 7.51 -20.75 24.16
C VAL A 119 6.05 -21.22 24.01
N ALA A 120 5.86 -22.53 23.85
CA ALA A 120 4.62 -23.25 24.20
C ALA A 120 4.82 -24.75 23.97
N THR A 121 5.61 -25.39 24.84
CA THR A 121 5.57 -26.83 25.03
C THR A 121 4.73 -27.14 26.27
N VAL A 122 4.02 -28.28 26.19
CA VAL A 122 3.32 -29.01 27.27
C VAL A 122 1.97 -28.36 27.65
N GLU A 123 0.78 -28.84 27.29
CA GLU A 123 0.21 -30.18 27.33
C GLU A 123 -0.88 -30.37 26.24
N GLN A 124 -0.77 -31.41 25.42
CA GLN A 124 -1.95 -32.05 24.84
C GLN A 124 -1.60 -33.50 24.49
N GLU A 125 -1.67 -34.37 25.50
CA GLU A 125 -1.80 -35.80 25.27
C GLU A 125 -3.27 -36.14 25.00
N ASN A 126 -3.48 -36.94 23.95
CA ASN A 126 -4.50 -37.97 23.81
C ASN A 126 -5.93 -37.67 24.28
N LEU A 127 -6.82 -37.34 23.32
CA LEU A 127 -8.24 -37.65 23.46
C LEU A 127 -8.79 -38.31 22.20
N SER A 128 -8.75 -39.65 22.23
CA SER A 128 -9.72 -40.52 21.56
C SER A 128 -10.44 -41.33 22.63
N HIS A 129 -11.72 -41.61 22.37
CA HIS A 129 -12.68 -42.45 23.11
C HIS A 129 -13.65 -41.77 24.09
N ASP A 130 -14.90 -41.67 23.62
CA ASP A 130 -16.12 -42.20 24.25
C ASP A 130 -15.98 -42.81 25.66
N GLU A 131 -16.69 -42.28 26.65
CA GLU A 131 -17.81 -42.96 27.31
C GLU A 131 -18.46 -42.07 28.40
N ASN A 132 -19.75 -41.81 28.21
CA ASN A 132 -20.83 -41.87 29.19
C ASN A 132 -20.46 -42.08 30.69
N LEU A 133 -20.54 -41.05 31.54
CA LEU A 133 -20.70 -41.22 33.00
C LEU A 133 -21.52 -40.11 33.66
N ASN A 134 -22.53 -40.58 34.39
CA ASN A 134 -23.51 -39.86 35.20
C ASN A 134 -23.02 -39.84 36.67
N HIS A 135 -22.67 -38.69 37.27
CA HIS A 135 -22.64 -38.49 38.74
C HIS A 135 -22.38 -37.01 39.06
N LYS A 136 -23.33 -36.24 39.60
CA LYS A 136 -23.76 -36.12 41.02
C LYS A 136 -22.72 -35.45 41.94
N GLY A 137 -22.97 -34.15 42.17
CA GLY A 137 -22.80 -33.37 43.40
C GLY A 137 -21.54 -33.50 44.25
N MET A 138 -20.89 -32.36 44.50
CA MET A 138 -20.43 -31.98 45.83
C MET A 138 -20.08 -30.48 45.85
N ASP A 139 -20.75 -29.77 46.75
CA ASP A 139 -20.33 -28.49 47.32
C ASP A 139 -18.96 -28.66 47.99
N ASP A 140 -18.08 -27.65 47.91
CA ASP A 140 -17.30 -27.25 49.09
C ASP A 140 -16.73 -25.84 48.95
N ASP A 141 -16.86 -25.11 50.04
CA ASP A 141 -16.40 -23.76 50.31
C ASP A 141 -14.87 -23.66 50.34
N SER A 142 -14.29 -22.54 49.94
CA SER A 142 -13.16 -21.95 50.67
C SER A 142 -12.87 -20.51 50.25
N ASP A 143 -13.40 -19.64 51.10
CA ASP A 143 -12.91 -18.33 51.51
C ASP A 143 -11.37 -18.23 51.60
N SER A 144 -10.80 -17.17 51.00
CA SER A 144 -9.58 -16.52 51.51
C SER A 144 -9.41 -15.15 50.85
N GLY A 145 -9.78 -14.11 51.60
CA GLY A 145 -9.45 -12.73 51.32
C GLY A 145 -7.94 -12.44 51.31
N GLY A 146 -7.59 -11.41 50.56
CA GLY A 146 -6.25 -10.82 50.50
C GLY A 146 -6.35 -9.40 49.98
N GLU A 147 -6.63 -8.47 50.89
CA GLU A 147 -6.49 -7.03 50.67
C GLU A 147 -5.02 -6.70 50.43
N SER A 148 -4.71 -6.06 49.30
CA SER A 148 -3.43 -5.38 49.07
C SER A 148 -3.72 -3.99 48.53
N ASP A 149 -3.89 -3.07 49.47
CA ASP A 149 -3.92 -1.63 49.27
C ASP A 149 -2.50 -1.17 48.90
N GLY A 150 -2.31 -0.85 47.62
CA GLY A 150 -1.07 -0.32 47.04
C GLY A 150 -1.38 0.98 46.31
N SER A 151 -1.57 2.06 47.07
CA SER A 151 -1.67 3.41 46.52
C SER A 151 -0.28 3.90 46.10
N ASP A 152 0.14 3.57 44.88
CA ASP A 152 1.30 4.20 44.25
C ASP A 152 0.91 5.60 43.76
N GLY A 153 1.46 6.60 44.44
CA GLY A 153 1.38 8.00 44.04
C GLY A 153 2.12 8.22 42.73
N PHE A 154 1.37 8.45 41.67
CA PHE A 154 1.88 9.00 40.43
C PHE A 154 2.29 10.46 40.68
N ASP A 155 3.60 10.69 40.85
CA ASP A 155 4.17 12.03 40.91
C ASP A 155 3.98 12.73 39.55
N HIS A 156 3.29 13.86 39.58
CA HIS A 156 2.84 14.61 38.39
C HIS A 156 3.99 15.33 37.65
N ASP A 157 5.20 15.30 38.20
CA ASP A 157 6.38 16.01 37.70
C ASP A 157 7.21 15.20 36.67
N ASP A 158 6.96 13.88 36.52
CA ASP A 158 7.68 13.03 35.55
C ASP A 158 7.09 13.07 34.12
N MET A 159 5.93 13.69 33.93
CA MET A 159 5.27 13.76 32.61
C MET A 159 5.79 14.93 31.75
N GLU A 160 6.36 15.97 32.36
CA GLU A 160 6.93 17.12 31.63
C GLU A 160 8.26 16.75 30.94
N ASP A 161 9.10 15.96 31.59
CA ASP A 161 10.37 15.45 31.03
C ASP A 161 10.16 14.49 29.83
N VAL A 162 9.06 13.72 29.82
CA VAL A 162 8.71 12.83 28.68
C VAL A 162 8.29 13.66 27.47
N LEU A 163 7.51 14.73 27.66
CA LEU A 163 7.08 15.63 26.58
C LEU A 163 8.22 16.50 26.02
N GLU A 164 9.22 16.85 26.83
CA GLU A 164 10.43 17.54 26.35
C GLU A 164 11.36 16.60 25.54
N ARG A 165 11.41 15.31 25.89
CA ARG A 165 12.18 14.30 25.15
C ARG A 165 11.61 14.00 23.76
N GLU A 166 10.28 14.01 23.60
CA GLU A 166 9.64 13.87 22.28
C GLU A 166 9.88 15.09 21.38
N LYS A 167 9.91 16.31 21.94
CA LYS A 167 10.20 17.53 21.17
C LYS A 167 11.65 17.59 20.67
N THR A 168 12.60 17.14 21.48
CA THR A 168 14.03 17.12 21.11
C THR A 168 14.36 16.00 20.12
N SER A 169 13.71 14.83 20.24
CA SER A 169 13.84 13.73 19.26
C SER A 169 13.33 14.13 17.86
N ASN A 170 12.25 14.91 17.80
CA ASN A 170 11.62 15.34 16.55
C ASN A 170 12.40 16.37 15.74
N GLN A 171 13.27 17.17 16.34
CA GLN A 171 14.16 18.09 15.60
C GLN A 171 15.39 17.37 15.01
N GLY A 172 15.80 16.26 15.62
CA GLY A 172 16.91 15.43 15.11
C GLY A 172 16.57 14.74 13.79
N THR A 173 15.32 14.27 13.64
CA THR A 173 14.88 13.56 12.44
C THR A 173 14.82 14.48 11.21
N ASP A 174 14.32 15.71 11.33
CA ASP A 174 14.26 16.62 10.18
C ASP A 174 15.65 17.03 9.68
N ASN A 175 16.60 17.34 10.57
CA ASN A 175 17.98 17.65 10.16
C ASN A 175 18.68 16.44 9.51
N ALA A 176 18.48 15.23 10.06
CA ALA A 176 19.02 14.00 9.50
C ALA A 176 18.44 13.69 8.11
N VAL A 177 17.13 13.88 7.92
CA VAL A 177 16.48 13.72 6.61
C VAL A 177 16.97 14.79 5.64
N GLN A 178 17.04 16.06 6.04
CA GLN A 178 17.40 17.15 5.14
C GLN A 178 18.83 17.08 4.61
N GLN A 179 19.76 16.50 5.38
CA GLN A 179 21.18 16.37 5.03
C GLN A 179 21.54 14.99 4.43
N SER A 180 20.58 14.07 4.37
CA SER A 180 20.78 12.73 3.79
C SER A 180 20.29 12.67 2.34
N VAL A 181 20.64 11.58 1.64
CA VAL A 181 20.15 11.39 0.27
C VAL A 181 18.67 11.06 0.25
N LEU A 182 18.09 10.64 1.38
CA LEU A 182 16.65 10.63 1.56
C LEU A 182 16.05 12.03 1.37
N GLY A 183 16.66 13.06 1.96
CA GLY A 183 16.28 14.46 1.73
C GLY A 183 16.39 14.86 0.26
N MET A 184 17.45 14.43 -0.44
CA MET A 184 17.59 14.61 -1.88
C MET A 184 16.48 13.90 -2.65
N PHE A 185 16.14 12.67 -2.29
CA PHE A 185 15.09 11.88 -2.92
C PHE A 185 13.73 12.58 -2.78
N ILE A 186 13.38 13.00 -1.57
CA ILE A 186 12.12 13.71 -1.28
C ILE A 186 12.09 15.09 -1.99
N LYS A 187 13.22 15.81 -2.06
CA LYS A 187 13.27 17.17 -2.65
C LYS A 187 13.38 17.17 -4.19
N SER A 188 14.00 16.17 -4.79
CA SER A 188 14.33 16.16 -6.22
C SER A 188 13.68 15.02 -6.99
N ILE A 189 13.67 13.80 -6.44
CA ILE A 189 13.19 12.63 -7.16
C ILE A 189 11.67 12.49 -7.03
N VAL A 190 11.09 12.62 -5.84
CA VAL A 190 9.63 12.55 -5.66
C VAL A 190 8.89 13.54 -6.56
N PRO A 191 9.24 14.84 -6.65
CA PRO A 191 8.59 15.74 -7.58
C PRO A 191 8.70 15.30 -9.05
N ALA A 192 9.84 14.73 -9.44
CA ALA A 192 10.02 14.18 -10.79
C ALA A 192 9.15 12.94 -11.02
N LEU A 193 9.04 12.04 -10.04
CA LEU A 193 8.15 10.87 -10.10
C LEU A 193 6.69 11.29 -10.25
N LEU A 194 6.21 12.26 -9.48
CA LEU A 194 4.83 12.73 -9.58
C LEU A 194 4.54 13.36 -10.95
N ARG A 195 5.47 14.16 -11.49
CA ARG A 195 5.35 14.70 -12.85
C ARG A 195 5.35 13.61 -13.92
N LEU A 196 6.19 12.57 -13.76
CA LEU A 196 6.21 11.42 -14.68
C LEU A 196 4.97 10.53 -14.54
N ALA A 197 4.34 10.50 -13.36
CA ALA A 197 3.12 9.77 -13.10
C ALA A 197 1.86 10.51 -13.58
N GLU A 198 1.95 11.83 -13.83
CA GLU A 198 0.83 12.64 -14.31
C GLU A 198 0.35 12.12 -15.66
N PRO A 199 -0.91 11.66 -15.76
CA PRO A 199 -1.46 11.12 -16.99
C PRO A 199 -1.34 12.10 -18.15
N THR A 200 -0.85 11.64 -19.27
CA THR A 200 -0.82 12.41 -20.52
C THR A 200 -2.13 12.24 -21.29
N ARG A 201 -2.39 13.14 -22.24
CA ARG A 201 -3.51 12.96 -23.19
C ARG A 201 -3.43 11.64 -23.95
N MET A 202 -2.21 11.14 -24.21
CA MET A 202 -2.02 9.85 -24.86
C MET A 202 -2.45 8.68 -23.99
N SER A 203 -2.17 8.71 -22.68
CA SER A 203 -2.63 7.67 -21.77
C SER A 203 -4.14 7.76 -21.43
N LEU A 204 -4.73 8.96 -21.46
CA LEU A 204 -6.14 9.17 -21.08
C LEU A 204 -7.13 8.88 -22.20
N LEU A 205 -6.76 9.19 -23.46
CA LEU A 205 -7.62 9.03 -24.64
C LEU A 205 -7.00 8.12 -25.72
N PRO A 206 -6.71 6.83 -25.43
CA PRO A 206 -6.18 5.91 -26.44
C PRO A 206 -7.06 5.80 -27.68
N ALA A 207 -8.38 5.65 -27.51
CA ALA A 207 -9.33 5.52 -28.62
C ALA A 207 -9.30 6.70 -29.59
N ALA A 208 -9.36 7.95 -29.10
CA ALA A 208 -9.40 9.12 -29.99
C ALA A 208 -8.12 9.24 -30.86
N ILE A 209 -6.97 8.82 -30.33
CA ILE A 209 -5.70 8.86 -31.06
C ILE A 209 -5.63 7.68 -32.04
N THR A 210 -6.12 6.51 -31.63
CA THR A 210 -6.13 5.29 -32.45
C THR A 210 -7.12 5.41 -33.60
N GLU A 211 -8.28 6.03 -33.40
CA GLU A 211 -9.28 6.32 -34.43
C GLU A 211 -8.73 7.30 -35.48
N CYS A 212 -8.11 8.41 -35.05
CA CYS A 212 -7.43 9.33 -35.98
C CYS A 212 -6.31 8.63 -36.78
N ALA A 213 -5.64 7.65 -36.19
CA ALA A 213 -4.56 6.91 -36.86
C ALA A 213 -5.09 5.81 -37.80
N ALA A 214 -6.21 5.16 -37.45
CA ALA A 214 -6.84 4.09 -38.25
C ALA A 214 -7.40 4.61 -39.58
N GLU A 215 -7.82 5.87 -39.63
CA GLU A 215 -8.22 6.53 -40.89
C GLU A 215 -7.03 6.85 -41.80
N ALA A 216 -5.81 6.92 -41.26
CA ALA A 216 -4.61 7.35 -41.99
C ALA A 216 -3.82 6.18 -42.60
N ASP A 217 -3.49 5.13 -41.81
CA ASP A 217 -2.79 3.90 -42.24
C ASP A 217 -2.67 2.88 -41.08
N ASN A 218 -2.56 1.59 -41.39
CA ASN A 218 -2.31 0.53 -40.40
C ASN A 218 -0.99 0.74 -39.63
N ALA A 219 0.07 1.22 -40.30
CA ALA A 219 1.36 1.49 -39.65
C ALA A 219 1.26 2.63 -38.61
N ALA A 220 0.57 3.72 -38.94
CA ALA A 220 0.35 4.84 -38.03
C ALA A 220 -0.45 4.41 -36.79
N ALA A 221 -1.45 3.53 -36.96
CA ALA A 221 -2.21 2.96 -35.85
C ALA A 221 -1.35 2.10 -34.91
N VAL A 222 -0.44 1.28 -35.43
CA VAL A 222 0.50 0.49 -34.62
C VAL A 222 1.45 1.40 -33.84
N LEU A 223 1.98 2.44 -34.48
CA LEU A 223 2.88 3.41 -33.84
C LEU A 223 2.16 4.19 -32.73
N ALA A 224 0.93 4.66 -32.98
CA ALA A 224 0.09 5.32 -31.99
C ALA A 224 -0.15 4.43 -30.77
N LYS A 225 -0.56 3.17 -31.01
CA LYS A 225 -0.79 2.19 -29.96
C LYS A 225 0.47 1.96 -29.11
N THR A 226 1.61 1.77 -29.76
CA THR A 226 2.89 1.55 -29.08
C THR A 226 3.28 2.74 -28.20
N ALA A 227 3.06 3.97 -28.69
CA ALA A 227 3.32 5.18 -27.90
C ALA A 227 2.41 5.27 -26.68
N VAL A 228 1.11 4.99 -26.84
CA VAL A 228 0.14 4.97 -25.73
C VAL A 228 0.54 3.96 -24.66
N GLU A 229 0.87 2.73 -25.07
CA GLU A 229 1.34 1.68 -24.16
C GLU A 229 2.63 2.09 -23.44
N GLY A 230 3.56 2.73 -24.15
CA GLY A 230 4.79 3.26 -23.58
C GLY A 230 4.55 4.33 -22.51
N PHE A 231 3.59 5.24 -22.71
CA PHE A 231 3.26 6.25 -21.70
C PHE A 231 2.56 5.64 -20.48
N ALA A 232 1.63 4.70 -20.70
CA ALA A 232 0.99 3.98 -19.60
C ALA A 232 2.03 3.25 -18.73
N ALA A 233 2.97 2.54 -19.36
CA ALA A 233 4.08 1.87 -18.67
C ALA A 233 4.99 2.87 -17.92
N LEU A 234 5.29 4.03 -18.52
CA LEU A 234 6.06 5.08 -17.85
C LEU A 234 5.35 5.56 -16.57
N HIS A 235 4.05 5.85 -16.65
CA HIS A 235 3.24 6.28 -15.50
C HIS A 235 3.17 5.19 -14.41
N GLU A 236 2.94 3.95 -14.81
CA GLU A 236 2.94 2.77 -13.93
C GLU A 236 4.28 2.65 -13.18
N ARG A 237 5.42 2.71 -13.87
CA ARG A 237 6.73 2.57 -13.23
C ARG A 237 7.08 3.76 -12.33
N ALA A 238 6.64 4.97 -12.69
CA ALA A 238 6.82 6.14 -11.85
C ALA A 238 6.04 6.00 -10.52
N LEU A 239 4.78 5.58 -10.59
CA LEU A 239 3.95 5.31 -9.42
C LEU A 239 4.46 4.10 -8.62
N GLY A 240 4.91 3.04 -9.28
CA GLY A 240 5.51 1.88 -8.61
C GLY A 240 6.76 2.25 -7.83
N CYS A 241 7.64 3.07 -8.42
CA CYS A 241 8.81 3.61 -7.72
C CYS A 241 8.41 4.47 -6.51
N PHE A 242 7.38 5.30 -6.65
CA PHE A 242 6.88 6.12 -5.55
C PHE A 242 6.22 5.27 -4.45
N ASN A 243 5.47 4.24 -4.80
CA ASN A 243 4.87 3.32 -3.85
C ASN A 243 5.93 2.57 -3.04
N ASN A 244 6.98 2.04 -3.69
CA ASN A 244 8.06 1.36 -2.98
C ASN A 244 8.79 2.32 -2.03
N PHE A 245 9.01 3.56 -2.47
CA PHE A 245 9.53 4.60 -1.57
C PHE A 245 8.62 4.78 -0.34
N LEU A 246 7.31 4.94 -0.53
CA LEU A 246 6.37 5.09 0.58
C LEU A 246 6.38 3.88 1.52
N LEU A 247 6.47 2.65 0.98
CA LEU A 247 6.47 1.41 1.77
C LEU A 247 7.70 1.32 2.67
N VAL A 248 8.89 1.61 2.15
CA VAL A 248 10.11 1.62 2.98
C VAL A 248 10.08 2.74 4.01
N MET A 249 9.45 3.87 3.68
CA MET A 249 9.39 5.03 4.56
C MET A 249 8.29 4.94 5.62
N GLU A 250 7.32 4.03 5.49
CA GLU A 250 6.12 3.99 6.33
C GLU A 250 6.45 3.98 7.83
N GLU A 251 7.33 3.07 8.26
CA GLU A 251 7.76 2.98 9.66
C GLU A 251 8.90 3.95 9.98
N ALA A 252 9.89 4.04 9.09
CA ALA A 252 11.12 4.80 9.34
C ALA A 252 10.90 6.32 9.42
N LEU A 253 9.92 6.85 8.68
CA LEU A 253 9.66 8.29 8.55
C LEU A 253 8.29 8.73 9.05
N LYS A 254 7.58 7.89 9.82
CA LYS A 254 6.27 8.25 10.36
C LYS A 254 6.25 9.62 11.05
N PRO A 255 7.23 10.01 11.90
CA PRO A 255 7.27 11.36 12.48
C PRO A 255 7.46 12.46 11.42
N TRP A 256 8.27 12.19 10.39
CA TRP A 256 8.53 13.15 9.31
C TRP A 256 7.25 13.45 8.52
N PHE A 257 6.44 12.45 8.19
CA PHE A 257 5.17 12.64 7.49
C PHE A 257 4.20 13.51 8.30
N HIS A 258 4.12 13.27 9.63
CA HIS A 258 3.28 14.05 10.53
C HIS A 258 3.72 15.51 10.64
N GLN A 259 5.02 15.79 10.57
CA GLN A 259 5.57 17.16 10.56
C GLN A 259 5.35 17.85 9.20
N HIS A 260 5.33 17.09 8.10
CA HIS A 260 5.28 17.61 6.73
C HIS A 260 3.89 17.48 6.08
N LYS A 261 2.82 17.78 6.83
CA LYS A 261 1.41 17.64 6.40
C LYS A 261 1.14 18.23 5.01
N HIS A 262 1.63 19.43 4.72
CA HIS A 262 1.42 20.06 3.42
C HIS A 262 1.93 19.20 2.24
N ARG A 263 3.05 18.49 2.41
CA ARG A 263 3.59 17.60 1.37
C ARG A 263 2.69 16.38 1.19
N VAL A 264 2.27 15.76 2.30
CA VAL A 264 1.31 14.65 2.30
C VAL A 264 0.02 15.05 1.59
N GLU A 265 -0.55 16.21 1.93
CA GLU A 265 -1.75 16.71 1.27
C GLU A 265 -1.54 16.95 -0.22
N THR A 266 -0.38 17.48 -0.62
CA THR A 266 -0.05 17.69 -2.04
C THR A 266 0.01 16.36 -2.79
N TRP A 267 0.69 15.36 -2.23
CA TRP A 267 0.82 14.03 -2.81
C TRP A 267 -0.53 13.30 -2.87
N TRP A 268 -1.34 13.42 -1.80
CA TRP A 268 -2.68 12.88 -1.76
C TRP A 268 -3.59 13.46 -2.83
N ARG A 269 -3.66 14.79 -2.93
CA ARG A 269 -4.47 15.48 -3.97
C ARG A 269 -4.03 15.09 -5.37
N PHE A 270 -2.72 14.97 -5.59
CA PHE A 270 -2.19 14.46 -6.86
C PHE A 270 -2.71 13.06 -7.15
N LEU A 271 -2.56 12.10 -6.23
CA LEU A 271 -3.01 10.72 -6.44
C LEU A 271 -4.52 10.65 -6.71
N ILE A 272 -5.33 11.40 -5.95
CA ILE A 272 -6.78 11.48 -6.18
C ILE A 272 -7.06 12.02 -7.57
N SER A 273 -6.37 13.07 -8.01
CA SER A 273 -6.53 13.59 -9.36
C SER A 273 -6.18 12.53 -10.42
N VAL A 274 -5.13 11.73 -10.25
CA VAL A 274 -4.79 10.64 -11.17
C VAL A 274 -5.94 9.63 -11.26
N ALA A 275 -6.51 9.23 -10.12
CA ALA A 275 -7.63 8.31 -10.08
C ALA A 275 -8.90 8.88 -10.74
N GLU A 276 -9.23 10.14 -10.47
CA GLU A 276 -10.37 10.84 -11.06
C GLU A 276 -10.24 11.00 -12.57
N HIS A 277 -9.05 11.33 -13.09
CA HIS A 277 -8.83 11.43 -14.54
C HIS A 277 -8.99 10.07 -15.22
N MET A 278 -8.51 8.99 -14.61
CA MET A 278 -8.60 7.64 -15.16
C MET A 278 -10.03 7.07 -15.12
N LEU A 279 -10.78 7.32 -14.04
CA LEU A 279 -12.17 6.87 -13.89
C LEU A 279 -13.16 7.77 -14.66
N GLY A 280 -13.02 9.09 -14.53
CA GLY A 280 -13.92 10.08 -15.12
C GLY A 280 -13.87 10.13 -16.64
N ALA A 281 -12.80 9.61 -17.24
CA ALA A 281 -12.77 9.45 -18.68
C ALA A 281 -13.90 8.53 -19.17
N ASP A 282 -14.42 7.56 -18.41
CA ASP A 282 -15.43 6.59 -18.86
C ASP A 282 -16.84 7.15 -19.09
N THR A 283 -17.20 8.30 -18.52
CA THR A 283 -18.57 8.82 -18.62
C THR A 283 -18.85 9.63 -19.89
N ALA A 284 -17.83 10.00 -20.67
CA ALA A 284 -17.98 10.97 -21.77
C ALA A 284 -18.19 10.35 -23.16
N THR A 285 -17.83 9.09 -23.38
CA THR A 285 -17.87 8.45 -24.71
C THR A 285 -18.23 6.97 -24.54
N GLY A 286 -19.39 6.54 -25.04
CA GLY A 286 -19.91 5.17 -24.89
C GLY A 286 -18.94 4.07 -25.34
N GLU A 287 -19.25 2.83 -24.91
CA GLU A 287 -18.57 1.55 -25.24
C GLU A 287 -17.12 1.68 -25.71
N ARG A 288 -16.19 1.90 -24.77
CA ARG A 288 -14.75 1.84 -25.06
C ARG A 288 -14.24 0.40 -25.16
N SER A 289 -13.18 0.24 -25.95
CA SER A 289 -12.44 -1.02 -26.10
C SER A 289 -11.94 -1.55 -24.75
N ASP A 290 -11.98 -2.86 -24.56
CA ASP A 290 -11.40 -3.55 -23.40
C ASP A 290 -9.91 -3.23 -23.19
N ALA A 291 -9.19 -2.91 -24.27
CA ALA A 291 -7.78 -2.54 -24.22
C ALA A 291 -7.56 -1.22 -23.47
N ASP A 292 -8.39 -0.21 -23.73
CA ASP A 292 -8.31 1.10 -23.06
C ASP A 292 -8.55 0.96 -21.56
N ARG A 293 -9.55 0.16 -21.19
CA ARG A 293 -9.87 -0.14 -19.80
C ARG A 293 -8.67 -0.80 -19.10
N ARG A 294 -8.04 -1.80 -19.73
CA ARG A 294 -6.85 -2.46 -19.17
C ARG A 294 -5.68 -1.51 -18.94
N LEU A 295 -5.40 -0.63 -19.89
CA LEU A 295 -4.31 0.35 -19.78
C LEU A 295 -4.52 1.32 -18.61
N ARG A 296 -5.76 1.73 -18.35
CA ARG A 296 -6.06 2.60 -17.20
C ARG A 296 -5.87 1.89 -15.88
N TRP A 297 -6.33 0.64 -15.78
CA TRP A 297 -6.13 -0.15 -14.56
C TRP A 297 -4.65 -0.39 -14.27
N THR A 298 -3.81 -0.48 -15.32
CA THR A 298 -2.35 -0.59 -15.19
C THR A 298 -1.76 0.62 -14.45
N VAL A 299 -2.30 1.82 -14.62
CA VAL A 299 -1.85 3.04 -13.91
C VAL A 299 -2.58 3.22 -12.57
N LEU A 300 -3.88 2.90 -12.51
CA LEU A 300 -4.69 3.03 -11.30
C LEU A 300 -4.21 2.12 -10.17
N GLU A 301 -3.82 0.89 -10.48
CA GLU A 301 -3.37 -0.07 -9.45
C GLU A 301 -2.22 0.45 -8.58
N PRO A 302 -1.07 0.91 -9.16
CA PRO A 302 -0.01 1.49 -8.34
C PRO A 302 -0.39 2.85 -7.74
N ALA A 303 -1.29 3.62 -8.36
CA ALA A 303 -1.79 4.88 -7.76
C ALA A 303 -2.56 4.61 -6.46
N VAL A 304 -3.47 3.63 -6.46
CA VAL A 304 -4.22 3.21 -5.26
C VAL A 304 -3.27 2.59 -4.23
N GLY A 305 -2.26 1.84 -4.67
CA GLY A 305 -1.18 1.38 -3.80
C GLY A 305 -0.50 2.55 -3.07
N CYS A 306 -0.11 3.60 -3.80
CA CYS A 306 0.47 4.81 -3.20
C CYS A 306 -0.51 5.48 -2.21
N MET A 307 -1.80 5.55 -2.54
CA MET A 307 -2.82 6.13 -1.64
C MET A 307 -2.89 5.35 -0.34
N TRP A 308 -2.91 4.02 -0.42
CA TRP A 308 -3.03 3.17 0.76
C TRP A 308 -1.82 3.33 1.67
N THR A 309 -0.62 3.21 1.09
CA THR A 309 0.63 3.37 1.83
C THR A 309 0.77 4.77 2.41
N LEU A 310 0.44 5.82 1.64
CA LEU A 310 0.48 7.20 2.12
C LEU A 310 -0.51 7.44 3.25
N ALA A 311 -1.73 6.89 3.16
CA ALA A 311 -2.71 6.98 4.23
C ALA A 311 -2.20 6.31 5.52
N ARG A 312 -1.53 5.16 5.42
CA ARG A 312 -0.90 4.48 6.57
C ARG A 312 0.25 5.29 7.18
N CYS A 313 1.06 5.95 6.36
CA CYS A 313 2.17 6.81 6.83
C CYS A 313 1.71 7.95 7.75
N VAL A 314 0.44 8.36 7.67
CA VAL A 314 -0.16 9.42 8.48
C VAL A 314 -1.37 8.97 9.29
N ASP A 315 -1.52 7.66 9.55
CA ASP A 315 -2.64 7.10 10.33
C ASP A 315 -4.01 7.60 9.86
N GLY A 316 -4.19 7.67 8.55
CA GLY A 316 -5.43 8.13 7.93
C GLY A 316 -5.60 9.64 7.86
N ALA A 317 -4.71 10.46 8.41
CA ALA A 317 -4.79 11.94 8.43
C ALA A 317 -4.54 12.61 7.07
N VAL A 318 -5.12 12.06 6.01
CA VAL A 318 -5.14 12.59 4.64
C VAL A 318 -6.37 13.50 4.43
N PRO A 319 -6.29 14.50 3.53
CA PRO A 319 -7.39 15.44 3.27
C PRO A 319 -8.45 14.80 2.35
N ALA A 320 -9.07 13.70 2.78
CA ALA A 320 -10.14 13.03 2.06
C ALA A 320 -11.50 13.69 2.36
N SER A 321 -12.16 14.19 1.32
CA SER A 321 -13.54 14.67 1.37
C SER A 321 -14.54 13.52 1.14
N MET A 322 -15.83 13.76 1.42
CA MET A 322 -16.89 12.81 1.08
C MET A 322 -16.91 12.46 -0.42
N GLU A 323 -16.62 13.42 -1.31
CA GLU A 323 -16.51 13.17 -2.74
C GLU A 323 -15.38 12.20 -3.08
N ASN A 324 -14.22 12.33 -2.40
CA ASN A 324 -13.12 11.39 -2.57
C ASN A 324 -13.50 9.98 -2.10
N ILE A 325 -14.24 9.88 -0.99
CA ILE A 325 -14.74 8.59 -0.47
C ILE A 325 -15.68 7.93 -1.48
N GLU A 326 -16.63 8.68 -2.06
CA GLU A 326 -17.49 8.14 -3.12
C GLU A 326 -16.71 7.72 -4.36
N GLY A 327 -15.68 8.49 -4.74
CA GLY A 327 -14.77 8.14 -5.83
C GLY A 327 -14.05 6.81 -5.59
N LEU A 328 -13.49 6.62 -4.39
CA LEU A 328 -12.81 5.38 -3.98
C LEU A 328 -13.78 4.19 -3.90
N ILE A 329 -15.01 4.41 -3.44
CA ILE A 329 -16.05 3.37 -3.44
C ILE A 329 -16.36 2.91 -4.86
N ARG A 330 -16.57 3.84 -5.80
CA ARG A 330 -16.76 3.49 -7.22
C ARG A 330 -15.55 2.75 -7.79
N LEU A 331 -14.34 3.17 -7.42
CA LEU A 331 -13.11 2.51 -7.82
C LEU A 331 -13.11 1.04 -7.36
N CYS A 332 -13.44 0.80 -6.09
CA CYS A 332 -13.52 -0.55 -5.51
C CYS A 332 -14.59 -1.42 -6.18
N GLU A 333 -15.76 -0.85 -6.51
CA GLU A 333 -16.85 -1.57 -7.20
C GLU A 333 -16.50 -1.94 -8.65
N CYS A 334 -15.75 -1.08 -9.36
CA CYS A 334 -15.35 -1.31 -10.74
C CYS A 334 -14.02 -2.08 -10.90
N ALA A 335 -13.30 -2.34 -9.80
CA ALA A 335 -11.97 -2.91 -9.81
C ALA A 335 -11.97 -4.35 -10.42
N PRO A 336 -11.12 -4.60 -11.43
CA PRO A 336 -11.10 -5.88 -12.14
C PRO A 336 -10.41 -7.01 -11.37
N SER A 337 -9.59 -6.68 -10.36
CA SER A 337 -8.82 -7.64 -9.56
C SER A 337 -9.14 -7.49 -8.07
N ALA A 338 -8.94 -8.58 -7.32
CA ALA A 338 -9.06 -8.55 -5.88
C ALA A 338 -8.00 -7.68 -5.22
N ASP A 339 -6.78 -7.66 -5.74
CA ASP A 339 -5.69 -6.84 -5.22
C ASP A 339 -6.04 -5.33 -5.22
N ILE A 340 -6.62 -4.81 -6.31
CA ILE A 340 -7.07 -3.40 -6.34
C ILE A 340 -8.19 -3.18 -5.31
N ARG A 341 -9.12 -4.13 -5.14
CA ARG A 341 -10.18 -4.04 -4.12
C ARG A 341 -9.61 -4.03 -2.70
N VAL A 342 -8.62 -4.88 -2.41
CA VAL A 342 -7.89 -4.92 -1.12
C VAL A 342 -7.26 -3.56 -0.86
N LYS A 343 -6.47 -3.04 -1.82
CA LYS A 343 -5.80 -1.75 -1.67
C LYS A 343 -6.80 -0.61 -1.46
N THR A 344 -7.89 -0.59 -2.23
CA THR A 344 -8.93 0.45 -2.13
C THR A 344 -9.70 0.38 -0.82
N ALA A 345 -10.06 -0.83 -0.36
CA ALA A 345 -10.64 -1.05 0.97
C ALA A 345 -9.67 -0.56 2.06
N GLY A 346 -8.38 -0.87 1.93
CA GLY A 346 -7.30 -0.36 2.77
C GLY A 346 -7.27 1.17 2.87
N VAL A 347 -7.38 1.87 1.73
CA VAL A 347 -7.49 3.33 1.71
C VAL A 347 -8.71 3.80 2.49
N LEU A 348 -9.89 3.23 2.20
CA LEU A 348 -11.16 3.60 2.83
C LEU A 348 -11.13 3.35 4.35
N GLY A 349 -10.53 2.25 4.79
CA GLY A 349 -10.41 1.92 6.20
C GLY A 349 -9.50 2.89 6.95
N ASN A 350 -8.36 3.27 6.36
CA ASN A 350 -7.50 4.31 6.94
C ASN A 350 -8.23 5.66 7.06
N ILE A 351 -8.98 6.07 6.02
CA ILE A 351 -9.78 7.31 6.07
C ILE A 351 -10.87 7.23 7.16
N ALA A 352 -11.50 6.07 7.33
CA ALA A 352 -12.57 5.86 8.30
C ALA A 352 -12.08 5.92 9.75
N ARG A 353 -10.80 5.66 10.01
CA ARG A 353 -10.17 5.75 11.34
C ARG A 353 -9.89 7.18 11.81
N ARG A 354 -10.07 8.19 10.95
CA ARG A 354 -9.77 9.58 11.31
C ARG A 354 -10.62 10.06 12.49
N GLN A 355 -9.94 10.70 13.43
CA GLN A 355 -10.53 11.32 14.60
C GLN A 355 -9.82 12.64 14.91
N PRO A 356 -10.48 13.57 15.63
CA PRO A 356 -11.92 13.62 15.92
C PRO A 356 -12.71 14.32 14.79
N GLY A 357 -14.03 14.12 14.74
CA GLY A 357 -14.98 14.92 13.96
C GLY A 357 -15.32 14.39 12.56
N PHE A 358 -14.90 13.18 12.20
CA PHE A 358 -15.10 12.59 10.87
C PHE A 358 -16.17 11.47 10.87
N VAL A 359 -17.24 11.68 11.65
CA VAL A 359 -18.26 10.65 11.90
C VAL A 359 -19.03 10.29 10.62
N ASP A 360 -19.28 11.25 9.73
CA ASP A 360 -20.02 11.00 8.49
C ASP A 360 -19.16 10.23 7.47
N GLU A 361 -17.88 10.58 7.35
CA GLU A 361 -16.90 9.85 6.54
C GLU A 361 -16.70 8.43 7.05
N ASN A 362 -16.55 8.26 8.37
CA ASN A 362 -16.50 6.95 9.02
C ASN A 362 -17.75 6.13 8.70
N ARG A 363 -18.95 6.71 8.88
CA ARG A 363 -20.21 6.05 8.55
C ARG A 363 -20.22 5.58 7.11
N ARG A 364 -19.88 6.45 6.17
CA ARG A 364 -19.98 6.13 4.74
C ARG A 364 -19.02 5.00 4.35
N ALA A 365 -17.76 5.10 4.76
CA ALA A 365 -16.72 4.12 4.44
C ALA A 365 -16.93 2.81 5.22
N GLY A 366 -17.18 2.88 6.53
CA GLY A 366 -17.36 1.72 7.39
C GLY A 366 -18.59 0.88 7.05
N VAL A 367 -19.73 1.51 6.75
CA VAL A 367 -20.93 0.80 6.28
C VAL A 367 -20.68 0.16 4.92
N TYR A 368 -19.99 0.84 4.01
CA TYR A 368 -19.62 0.25 2.72
C TYR A 368 -18.73 -0.99 2.86
N LEU A 369 -17.67 -0.91 3.69
CA LEU A 369 -16.78 -2.05 3.96
C LEU A 369 -17.57 -3.25 4.49
N LEU A 370 -18.45 -3.05 5.47
CA LEU A 370 -19.25 -4.15 6.02
C LEU A 370 -20.27 -4.69 5.01
N GLU A 371 -21.09 -3.82 4.41
CA GLU A 371 -22.23 -4.27 3.61
C GLU A 371 -21.83 -4.76 2.22
N GLN A 372 -20.97 -4.01 1.53
CA GLN A 372 -20.65 -4.28 0.13
C GLN A 372 -19.40 -5.15 -0.04
N VAL A 373 -18.39 -4.99 0.82
CA VAL A 373 -17.14 -5.77 0.70
C VAL A 373 -17.23 -7.09 1.46
N VAL A 374 -17.87 -7.13 2.63
CA VAL A 374 -17.97 -8.37 3.45
C VAL A 374 -19.31 -9.08 3.26
N ALA A 375 -20.43 -8.43 3.61
CA ALA A 375 -21.71 -9.10 3.76
C ALA A 375 -22.29 -9.58 2.42
N ARG A 376 -22.26 -8.74 1.39
CA ARG A 376 -22.81 -9.07 0.07
C ARG A 376 -22.10 -10.27 -0.58
N PRO A 377 -20.76 -10.34 -0.68
CA PRO A 377 -20.08 -11.54 -1.20
C PRO A 377 -20.31 -12.79 -0.35
N LEU A 378 -20.41 -12.64 0.98
CA LEU A 378 -20.71 -13.80 1.85
C LEU A 378 -22.16 -14.28 1.71
N GLY A 379 -23.11 -13.39 1.42
CA GLY A 379 -24.52 -13.73 1.22
C GLY A 379 -24.77 -14.49 -0.10
N THR A 380 -23.98 -14.26 -1.15
CA THR A 380 -24.12 -15.00 -2.42
C THR A 380 -23.69 -16.47 -2.29
N LEU A 381 -22.83 -16.81 -1.33
CA LEU A 381 -22.50 -18.20 -0.97
C LEU A 381 -23.69 -18.97 -0.41
N GLU A 382 -24.66 -18.29 0.20
CA GLU A 382 -25.80 -18.97 0.82
C GLU A 382 -26.88 -19.35 -0.20
N GLN A 383 -26.99 -18.60 -1.29
CA GLN A 383 -28.02 -18.77 -2.31
C GLN A 383 -27.61 -19.73 -3.43
N SER A 384 -26.33 -20.09 -3.49
CA SER A 384 -25.77 -20.93 -4.54
C SER A 384 -25.68 -22.39 -4.07
N ASP A 385 -26.78 -23.14 -4.20
CA ASP A 385 -26.83 -24.62 -4.02
C ASP A 385 -26.03 -25.41 -5.10
N GLY A 386 -25.03 -24.76 -5.72
CA GLY A 386 -24.25 -25.30 -6.84
C GLY A 386 -23.42 -24.26 -7.61
N GLY A 387 -23.36 -23.00 -7.14
CA GLY A 387 -22.43 -22.01 -7.67
C GLY A 387 -21.04 -22.30 -7.11
N SER A 388 -20.02 -22.32 -7.97
CA SER A 388 -18.65 -22.58 -7.54
C SER A 388 -18.21 -21.48 -6.58
N ALA A 389 -17.85 -21.85 -5.35
CA ALA A 389 -17.15 -20.99 -4.40
C ALA A 389 -15.84 -20.39 -4.96
N ASP A 390 -15.41 -20.82 -6.15
CA ASP A 390 -14.25 -20.33 -6.90
C ASP A 390 -14.40 -18.88 -7.38
N ASP A 391 -15.61 -18.31 -7.44
CA ASP A 391 -15.83 -16.94 -7.93
C ASP A 391 -15.63 -15.84 -6.87
N ILE A 392 -15.58 -16.21 -5.59
CA ILE A 392 -15.39 -15.26 -4.50
C ILE A 392 -13.93 -15.24 -4.09
N ASP A 393 -13.31 -14.08 -4.28
CA ASP A 393 -11.98 -13.84 -3.74
C ASP A 393 -12.09 -13.47 -2.25
N PRO A 394 -11.50 -14.27 -1.33
CA PRO A 394 -11.54 -13.96 0.09
C PRO A 394 -10.67 -12.77 0.49
N GLU A 395 -9.66 -12.37 -0.30
CA GLU A 395 -8.69 -11.35 0.14
C GLU A 395 -9.31 -9.99 0.50
N PRO A 396 -10.22 -9.39 -0.31
CA PRO A 396 -10.88 -8.14 0.05
C PRO A 396 -11.75 -8.26 1.30
N ILE A 397 -12.36 -9.43 1.53
CA ILE A 397 -13.21 -9.70 2.69
C ILE A 397 -12.36 -9.72 3.97
N LEU A 398 -11.21 -10.40 3.92
CA LEU A 398 -10.28 -10.49 5.04
C LEU A 398 -9.74 -9.10 5.40
N GLU A 399 -9.29 -8.34 4.40
CA GLU A 399 -8.81 -6.98 4.61
C GLU A 399 -9.88 -6.09 5.23
N ALA A 400 -11.12 -6.12 4.69
CA ALA A 400 -12.21 -5.31 5.21
C ALA A 400 -12.56 -5.67 6.67
N LEU A 401 -12.47 -6.95 7.06
CA LEU A 401 -12.68 -7.37 8.46
C LEU A 401 -11.59 -6.83 9.38
N ASP A 402 -10.31 -6.96 9.01
CA ASP A 402 -9.20 -6.42 9.79
C ASP A 402 -9.34 -4.90 9.98
N LEU A 403 -9.71 -4.18 8.91
CA LEU A 403 -10.00 -2.74 8.98
C LEU A 403 -11.19 -2.41 9.88
N LEU A 404 -12.26 -3.21 9.85
CA LEU A 404 -13.42 -3.00 10.73
C LEU A 404 -13.06 -3.19 12.20
N PHE A 405 -12.16 -4.14 12.52
CA PHE A 405 -11.65 -4.33 13.88
C PHE A 405 -10.83 -3.12 14.33
N ASP A 406 -9.96 -2.59 13.46
CA ASP A 406 -9.18 -1.40 13.75
C ASP A 406 -10.04 -0.13 13.90
N ILE A 407 -11.05 0.03 13.05
CA ILE A 407 -11.96 1.18 13.09
C ILE A 407 -12.74 1.15 14.40
N TYR A 408 -13.43 0.05 14.71
CA TYR A 408 -14.40 -0.02 15.81
C TYR A 408 -13.87 -0.73 17.06
N GLY A 409 -12.55 -0.78 17.23
CA GLY A 409 -11.86 -1.48 18.31
C GLY A 409 -12.05 -0.87 19.70
N ASP A 410 -12.46 0.41 19.79
CA ASP A 410 -12.59 1.13 21.06
C ASP A 410 -13.94 1.86 21.13
N MET A 411 -14.69 1.66 22.22
CA MET A 411 -15.95 2.37 22.49
C MET A 411 -15.77 3.88 22.74
N GLY A 412 -14.56 4.34 23.07
CA GLY A 412 -14.22 5.74 23.29
C GLY A 412 -14.11 6.57 22.02
N TYR A 413 -14.12 5.93 20.84
CA TYR A 413 -14.07 6.60 19.56
C TYR A 413 -15.38 7.36 19.26
N ASP A 414 -15.25 8.56 18.71
CA ASP A 414 -16.37 9.48 18.48
C ASP A 414 -17.43 8.94 17.50
N TYR A 415 -17.06 7.95 16.69
CA TYR A 415 -17.95 7.27 15.76
C TYR A 415 -18.52 5.93 16.27
N ASP A 416 -18.08 5.38 17.41
CA ASP A 416 -18.60 4.08 17.91
C ASP A 416 -20.13 4.16 18.15
N GLU A 417 -20.56 5.06 19.02
CA GLU A 417 -21.98 5.23 19.34
C GLU A 417 -22.83 5.68 18.13
N PRO A 418 -22.48 6.75 17.37
CA PRO A 418 -23.34 7.21 16.28
C PRO A 418 -23.32 6.32 15.04
N VAL A 419 -22.29 5.49 14.84
CA VAL A 419 -22.14 4.63 13.65
C VAL A 419 -22.24 3.16 14.02
N PHE A 420 -21.26 2.59 14.71
CA PHE A 420 -21.19 1.15 14.98
C PHE A 420 -22.47 0.63 15.65
N VAL A 421 -22.95 1.40 16.60
CA VAL A 421 -24.03 1.00 17.51
C VAL A 421 -25.38 1.29 16.90
N ARG A 422 -25.61 2.55 16.52
CA ARG A 422 -26.89 2.97 15.95
C ARG A 422 -27.18 2.35 14.58
N ALA A 423 -26.16 2.02 13.80
CA ALA A 423 -26.33 1.27 12.55
C ALA A 423 -26.43 -0.25 12.78
N GLY A 424 -26.31 -0.73 14.03
CA GLY A 424 -26.47 -2.12 14.38
C GLY A 424 -25.39 -3.05 13.80
N LEU A 425 -24.17 -2.55 13.60
CA LEU A 425 -23.11 -3.28 12.91
C LEU A 425 -22.72 -4.58 13.65
N LEU A 426 -22.77 -4.59 14.99
CA LEU A 426 -22.55 -5.80 15.79
C LEU A 426 -23.51 -6.94 15.43
N SER A 427 -24.79 -6.61 15.17
CA SER A 427 -25.80 -7.60 14.81
C SER A 427 -25.52 -8.21 13.44
N GLN A 428 -25.03 -7.41 12.50
CA GLN A 428 -24.62 -7.86 11.18
C GLN A 428 -23.38 -8.75 11.28
N LEU A 429 -22.34 -8.34 12.01
CA LEU A 429 -21.12 -9.14 12.22
C LEU A 429 -21.43 -10.52 12.82
N ARG A 430 -22.38 -10.61 13.76
CA ARG A 430 -22.86 -11.90 14.30
C ARG A 430 -23.43 -12.83 13.22
N GLN A 431 -24.17 -12.27 12.27
CA GLN A 431 -24.76 -13.05 11.17
C GLN A 431 -23.69 -13.53 10.18
N LEU A 432 -22.58 -12.80 10.06
CA LEU A 432 -21.48 -13.11 9.13
C LEU A 432 -20.54 -14.22 9.63
N TYR A 433 -20.59 -14.59 10.92
CA TYR A 433 -19.68 -15.59 11.48
C TYR A 433 -19.77 -16.96 10.78
N GLN A 434 -20.99 -17.48 10.54
CA GLN A 434 -21.15 -18.77 9.87
C GLN A 434 -20.78 -18.72 8.38
N PRO A 435 -21.22 -17.73 7.59
CA PRO A 435 -20.73 -17.54 6.22
C PRO A 435 -19.21 -17.45 6.13
N MET A 436 -18.57 -16.71 7.05
CA MET A 436 -17.11 -16.61 7.09
C MET A 436 -16.44 -17.98 7.30
N ARG A 437 -16.94 -18.79 8.25
CA ARG A 437 -16.44 -20.17 8.44
C ARG A 437 -16.57 -21.04 7.19
N ARG A 438 -17.63 -20.85 6.39
CA ARG A 438 -17.83 -21.58 5.12
C ARG A 438 -16.83 -21.11 4.06
N LEU A 439 -16.64 -19.80 3.92
CA LEU A 439 -15.61 -19.23 3.04
C LEU A 439 -14.22 -19.77 3.38
N CYS A 440 -13.82 -19.77 4.66
CA CYS A 440 -12.53 -20.33 5.07
C CYS A 440 -12.40 -21.79 4.62
N LYS A 441 -13.45 -22.60 4.82
CA LYS A 441 -13.53 -24.01 4.40
C LYS A 441 -13.39 -24.23 2.90
N SER A 442 -13.84 -23.31 2.05
CA SER A 442 -13.71 -23.44 0.60
C SER A 442 -12.28 -23.16 0.10
N VAL A 443 -11.46 -22.44 0.85
CA VAL A 443 -10.05 -22.20 0.49
C VAL A 443 -9.25 -23.50 0.60
N ASP A 444 -8.76 -23.99 -0.53
CA ASP A 444 -7.90 -25.18 -0.62
C ASP A 444 -6.55 -24.92 0.08
N ARG A 445 -6.39 -25.48 1.29
CA ARG A 445 -5.18 -25.37 2.11
C ARG A 445 -3.92 -25.86 1.39
N ARG A 446 -4.04 -26.81 0.45
CA ARG A 446 -2.88 -27.36 -0.26
C ARG A 446 -2.34 -26.39 -1.31
N LYS A 447 -3.24 -25.65 -1.97
CA LYS A 447 -2.87 -24.67 -3.01
C LYS A 447 -2.58 -23.29 -2.43
N LYS A 448 -3.37 -22.84 -1.44
CA LYS A 448 -3.34 -21.49 -0.89
C LYS A 448 -3.21 -21.52 0.64
N ARG A 449 -2.16 -22.17 1.17
CA ARG A 449 -1.96 -22.35 2.62
C ARG A 449 -1.96 -21.02 3.40
N ARG A 450 -1.19 -20.02 2.96
CA ARG A 450 -1.11 -18.71 3.63
C ARG A 450 -2.48 -18.02 3.70
N LEU A 451 -3.22 -18.01 2.59
CA LEU A 451 -4.56 -17.46 2.53
C LEU A 451 -5.52 -18.20 3.46
N ARG A 452 -5.42 -19.54 3.51
CA ARG A 452 -6.21 -20.35 4.42
C ARG A 452 -5.92 -20.03 5.89
N ASP A 453 -4.66 -19.89 6.25
CA ASP A 453 -4.26 -19.56 7.62
C ASP A 453 -4.76 -18.14 8.00
N ARG A 454 -4.70 -17.16 7.08
CA ARG A 454 -5.33 -15.82 7.26
C ARG A 454 -6.85 -15.90 7.44
N CYS A 455 -7.53 -16.73 6.66
CA CYS A 455 -8.96 -16.99 6.79
C CYS A 455 -9.35 -17.54 8.17
N ASP A 456 -8.61 -18.53 8.66
CA ASP A 456 -8.85 -19.11 9.98
C ASP A 456 -8.57 -18.09 11.10
N LEU A 457 -7.53 -17.26 10.98
CA LEU A 457 -7.24 -16.15 11.90
C LEU A 457 -8.34 -15.09 11.91
N ALA A 458 -8.77 -14.61 10.75
CA ALA A 458 -9.83 -13.60 10.65
C ALA A 458 -11.17 -14.12 11.24
N THR A 459 -11.45 -15.41 11.10
CA THR A 459 -12.63 -16.04 11.72
C THR A 459 -12.53 -16.07 13.25
N LEU A 460 -11.34 -16.36 13.78
CA LEU A 460 -11.08 -16.32 15.21
C LEU A 460 -11.23 -14.89 15.75
N ASN A 461 -10.61 -13.92 15.08
CA ASN A 461 -10.67 -12.51 15.42
C ASN A 461 -12.12 -11.98 15.35
N LEU A 462 -12.89 -12.36 14.33
CA LEU A 462 -14.30 -11.99 14.22
C LEU A 462 -15.11 -12.45 15.45
N ARG A 463 -14.91 -13.69 15.90
CA ARG A 463 -15.58 -14.21 17.10
C ARG A 463 -15.17 -13.42 18.33
N ALA A 464 -13.87 -13.24 18.55
CA ALA A 464 -13.33 -12.51 19.69
C ALA A 464 -13.83 -11.06 19.71
N PHE A 465 -13.86 -10.39 18.55
CA PHE A 465 -14.37 -9.04 18.39
C PHE A 465 -15.87 -8.94 18.70
N ILE A 466 -16.68 -9.90 18.24
CA ILE A 466 -18.12 -9.96 18.58
C ILE A 466 -18.31 -10.10 20.10
N ASP A 467 -17.57 -11.01 20.74
CA ASP A 467 -17.67 -11.25 22.18
C ASP A 467 -17.21 -10.02 22.97
N TYR A 468 -16.10 -9.39 22.55
CA TYR A 468 -15.57 -8.15 23.10
C TYR A 468 -16.60 -7.00 23.03
N LYS A 469 -17.10 -6.66 21.83
CA LYS A 469 -18.09 -5.58 21.64
C LYS A 469 -19.43 -5.86 22.31
N ALA A 470 -19.75 -7.14 22.54
CA ALA A 470 -20.93 -7.54 23.31
C ALA A 470 -20.75 -7.37 24.81
N SER A 471 -19.51 -7.31 25.32
CA SER A 471 -19.21 -7.14 26.74
C SER A 471 -19.08 -5.68 27.17
N GLU A 472 -18.79 -4.76 26.23
CA GLU A 472 -18.80 -3.32 26.46
C GLU A 472 -20.22 -2.77 26.73
N ARG A 473 -21.26 -3.61 26.58
CA ARG A 473 -22.69 -3.23 26.63
C ARG A 473 -23.51 -4.26 27.37
#